data_AF-A0A858BVK4-F1
#
_entry.id   AF-A0A858BVK4-F1
#
_cell.length_a   1.000
_cell.length_b   1.000
_cell.length_c   1.000
_cell.angle_alpha   90.00
_cell.angle_beta   90.00
_cell.angle_gamma   90.00
#
_symmetry.space_group_name_H-M   'P 1'
#
loop_
_entity.id
_entity.type
_entity.pdbx_description
1 polymer ?
#
loop_
_entity_poly.entity_id
_entity_poly.type
_entity_poly.pdbx_seq_one_letter_code
_entity_poly.pdbx_strand_id
1 'polypeptide(L)'
;MNALRILLQNPGFHMHDCYITRAVLSQQSLSFELAQGLYILKAGEYVRTGPAKLTFSKLISPGYEIQYLRDSRREGVGFEVLQKDLQSGYIDLIYEMYNETSAYFEGILIQESGWKTVEIKVFFHGLEILYEEGVATENE
;
A
#
# COMPACT_ATOMS: atom_id res chain seq x y z
N MET A 1 -15.39 5.76 -17.65
CA MET A 1 -14.69 6.99 -17.23
C MET A 1 -13.21 6.67 -17.16
N ASN A 2 -12.34 7.51 -17.75
CA ASN A 2 -10.89 7.32 -17.63
C ASN A 2 -10.47 7.75 -16.23
N ALA A 3 -9.90 6.84 -15.43
CA ALA A 3 -9.33 7.18 -14.15
C ALA A 3 -8.22 8.22 -14.34
N LEU A 4 -8.27 9.33 -13.58
CA LEU A 4 -7.22 10.33 -13.58
C LEU A 4 -5.95 9.68 -13.00
N ARG A 5 -4.90 9.58 -13.82
CA ARG A 5 -3.59 9.07 -13.41
C ARG A 5 -2.67 10.23 -13.08
N ILE A 6 -2.20 10.28 -11.84
CA ILE A 6 -1.28 11.31 -11.35
C ILE A 6 0.02 10.62 -10.94
N LEU A 7 1.15 11.14 -11.44
CA LEU A 7 2.45 10.77 -10.92
C LEU A 7 2.69 11.53 -9.62
N LEU A 8 2.88 10.81 -8.52
CA LEU A 8 3.19 11.41 -7.23
C LEU A 8 4.71 11.50 -7.05
N GLN A 9 5.20 12.66 -6.63
CA GLN A 9 6.58 12.85 -6.17
C GLN A 9 6.60 12.88 -4.64
N ASN A 10 7.61 12.24 -4.02
CA ASN A 10 7.77 12.23 -2.56
C ASN A 10 8.22 13.63 -2.04
N PRO A 11 7.59 14.24 -1.00
CA PRO A 11 6.55 13.76 -0.08
C PRO A 11 5.14 14.32 -0.38
N GLY A 12 4.75 14.39 -1.64
CA GLY A 12 3.44 14.88 -2.09
C GLY A 12 2.24 14.02 -1.65
N PHE A 13 2.44 13.00 -0.83
CA PHE A 13 1.38 12.16 -0.27
C PHE A 13 1.82 11.42 1.01
N HIS A 14 0.85 10.98 1.81
CA HIS A 14 1.01 10.15 3.00
C HIS A 14 -0.04 9.04 3.02
N MET A 15 0.35 7.86 3.47
CA MET A 15 -0.46 6.65 3.59
C MET A 15 -0.82 6.30 5.05
N HIS A 16 -0.44 7.12 6.04
CA HIS A 16 -0.94 6.97 7.41
C HIS A 16 -2.47 6.98 7.44
N ASP A 17 -3.06 6.12 8.27
CA ASP A 17 -4.50 5.96 8.46
C ASP A 17 -5.26 5.52 7.19
N CYS A 18 -4.60 4.79 6.30
CA CYS A 18 -5.24 4.14 5.15
C CYS A 18 -5.36 2.62 5.30
N TYR A 19 -6.42 2.07 4.70
CA TYR A 19 -6.69 0.64 4.74
C TYR A 19 -6.35 0.00 3.40
N ILE A 20 -5.25 -0.75 3.35
CA ILE A 20 -4.96 -1.62 2.21
C ILE A 20 -5.91 -2.81 2.28
N THR A 21 -6.80 -2.91 1.30
CA THR A 21 -7.76 -4.03 1.18
C THR A 21 -7.37 -5.01 0.09
N ARG A 22 -6.45 -4.63 -0.79
CA ARG A 22 -5.92 -5.50 -1.83
C ARG A 22 -4.51 -5.12 -2.19
N ALA A 23 -3.68 -6.13 -2.43
CA ALA A 23 -2.36 -5.97 -3.03
C ALA A 23 -2.28 -6.78 -4.33
N VAL A 24 -1.65 -6.23 -5.37
CA VAL A 24 -1.41 -6.92 -6.64
C VAL A 24 0.06 -6.76 -7.03
N LEU A 25 0.74 -7.88 -7.22
CA LEU A 25 2.14 -7.92 -7.65
C LEU A 25 2.23 -8.32 -9.12
N SER A 26 3.08 -7.63 -9.87
CA SER A 26 3.52 -7.97 -11.22
C SER A 26 5.05 -8.08 -11.27
N GLN A 27 5.60 -8.41 -12.43
CA GLN A 27 7.06 -8.44 -12.63
C GLN A 27 7.73 -7.06 -12.44
N GLN A 28 6.99 -5.97 -12.54
CA GLN A 28 7.54 -4.61 -12.58
C GLN A 28 6.86 -3.65 -11.61
N SER A 29 5.80 -4.08 -10.92
CA SER A 29 5.04 -3.19 -10.05
C SER A 29 4.35 -3.92 -8.89
N LEU A 30 4.16 -3.18 -7.81
CA LEU A 30 3.30 -3.54 -6.69
C LEU A 30 2.18 -2.49 -6.61
N SER A 31 0.93 -2.94 -6.56
CA SER A 31 -0.23 -2.05 -6.40
C SER A 31 -0.94 -2.33 -5.08
N PHE A 32 -1.40 -1.26 -4.42
CA PHE A 32 -2.31 -1.31 -3.28
C PHE A 32 -3.64 -0.65 -3.64
N GLU A 33 -4.75 -1.30 -3.33
CA GLU A 33 -6.07 -0.68 -3.31
C GLU A 33 -6.37 -0.24 -1.87
N LEU A 34 -6.77 1.02 -1.72
CA LEU A 34 -6.95 1.72 -0.46
C LEU A 34 -8.43 2.08 -0.30
N ALA A 35 -9.13 1.46 0.65
CA ALA A 35 -10.58 1.65 0.80
C ALA A 35 -10.97 3.06 1.27
N GLN A 36 -10.13 3.70 2.08
CA GLN A 36 -10.39 5.04 2.63
C GLN A 36 -9.52 6.13 2.00
N GLY A 37 -8.83 5.81 0.90
CA GLY A 37 -7.92 6.74 0.26
C GLY A 37 -6.62 6.96 1.02
N LEU A 38 -6.00 8.10 0.75
CA LEU A 38 -4.75 8.55 1.35
C LEU A 38 -4.77 10.09 1.48
N TYR A 39 -3.73 10.69 2.03
CA TYR A 39 -3.57 12.15 2.03
C TYR A 39 -2.65 12.58 0.89
N ILE A 40 -3.06 13.55 0.08
CA ILE A 40 -2.24 14.11 -1.01
C ILE A 40 -2.08 15.61 -0.86
N LEU A 41 -0.92 16.14 -1.23
CA LEU A 41 -0.65 17.58 -1.24
C LEU A 41 -1.26 18.23 -2.48
N LYS A 42 -2.28 19.06 -2.30
CA LYS A 42 -2.95 19.83 -3.35
C LYS A 42 -2.93 21.30 -2.96
N ALA A 43 -2.37 22.15 -3.83
CA ALA A 43 -2.30 23.61 -3.63
C ALA A 43 -1.71 24.03 -2.26
N GLY A 44 -0.78 23.24 -1.71
CA GLY A 44 -0.12 23.52 -0.42
C GLY A 44 -0.83 22.95 0.81
N GLU A 45 -1.98 22.27 0.64
CA GLU A 45 -2.71 21.63 1.73
C GLU A 45 -2.82 20.12 1.54
N TYR A 46 -2.79 19.36 2.64
CA TYR A 46 -3.05 17.92 2.60
C TYR A 46 -4.55 17.66 2.60
N VAL A 47 -5.02 16.96 1.56
CA VAL A 47 -6.43 16.61 1.39
C VAL A 47 -6.57 15.09 1.42
N ARG A 48 -7.52 14.59 2.21
CA ARG A 48 -7.88 13.18 2.23
C ARG A 48 -8.64 12.82 0.95
N THR A 49 -8.22 11.77 0.26
CA THR A 49 -8.89 11.26 -0.94
C THR A 49 -10.03 10.30 -0.57
N GLY A 50 -10.89 9.98 -1.54
CA GLY A 50 -11.73 8.78 -1.48
C GLY A 50 -10.93 7.51 -1.76
N PRO A 51 -11.60 6.35 -1.98
CA PRO A 51 -10.94 5.11 -2.37
C PRO A 51 -9.93 5.35 -3.47
N ALA A 52 -8.78 4.70 -3.40
CA ALA A 52 -7.67 4.98 -4.30
C ALA A 52 -6.88 3.72 -4.63
N LYS A 53 -6.12 3.77 -5.71
CA LYS A 53 -5.11 2.77 -6.01
C LYS A 53 -3.76 3.45 -6.18
N LEU A 54 -2.76 2.93 -5.48
CA LEU A 54 -1.36 3.31 -5.64
C LEU A 54 -0.61 2.19 -6.31
N THR A 55 0.17 2.52 -7.34
CA THR A 55 1.05 1.57 -8.04
C THR A 55 2.49 2.03 -7.94
N PHE A 56 3.31 1.26 -7.24
CA PHE A 56 4.75 1.41 -7.15
C PHE A 56 5.39 0.63 -8.30
N SER A 57 6.04 1.34 -9.22
CA SER A 57 6.61 0.79 -10.46
C SER A 57 8.13 0.62 -10.37
N LYS A 58 8.72 -0.04 -11.38
CA LYS A 58 10.17 -0.29 -11.53
C LYS A 58 10.75 -1.19 -10.44
N LEU A 59 9.99 -2.21 -10.02
CA LEU A 59 10.48 -3.22 -9.07
C LEU A 59 11.77 -3.90 -9.55
N ILE A 60 12.68 -4.13 -8.62
CA ILE A 60 13.75 -5.13 -8.77
C ILE A 60 13.09 -6.51 -8.67
N SER A 61 13.63 -7.58 -9.27
CA SER A 61 13.07 -8.94 -9.08
C SER A 61 13.84 -9.69 -7.97
N PRO A 62 13.19 -10.23 -6.92
CA PRO A 62 11.74 -10.25 -6.65
C PRO A 62 11.20 -8.92 -6.09
N GLY A 63 12.06 -8.05 -5.53
CA GLY A 63 11.74 -6.65 -5.26
C GLY A 63 10.95 -6.35 -4.00
N TYR A 64 10.73 -7.32 -3.13
CA TYR A 64 10.02 -7.09 -1.87
C TYR A 64 10.42 -8.08 -0.79
N GLU A 65 10.14 -7.72 0.45
CA GLU A 65 10.17 -8.57 1.63
C GLU A 65 8.92 -8.29 2.46
N ILE A 66 8.23 -9.33 2.91
CA ILE A 66 7.06 -9.20 3.79
C ILE A 66 7.34 -9.99 5.06
N GLN A 67 7.15 -9.36 6.21
CA GLN A 67 7.31 -9.98 7.51
C GLN A 67 6.05 -9.82 8.35
N TYR A 68 5.62 -10.90 8.98
CA TYR A 68 4.61 -10.88 10.02
C TYR A 68 5.27 -10.95 11.39
N LEU A 69 4.84 -10.06 12.27
CA LEU A 69 5.22 -10.03 13.66
C LEU A 69 4.03 -10.50 14.50
N ARG A 70 4.19 -11.67 15.13
CA ARG A 70 3.19 -12.29 16.00
C ARG A 70 3.89 -13.04 17.12
N ASP A 71 3.35 -12.97 18.34
CA ASP A 71 3.82 -13.74 19.51
C ASP A 71 5.36 -13.62 19.72
N SER A 72 5.87 -12.39 19.55
CA SER A 72 7.30 -12.05 19.64
C SER A 72 8.23 -12.73 18.62
N ARG A 73 7.69 -13.22 17.51
CA ARG A 73 8.45 -13.82 16.40
C ARG A 73 8.24 -13.05 15.10
N ARG A 74 9.29 -13.01 14.28
CA ARG A 74 9.25 -12.54 12.89
C ARG A 74 9.18 -13.74 11.96
N GLU A 75 8.20 -13.75 11.08
CA GLU A 75 8.03 -14.76 10.04
C GLU A 75 8.02 -14.08 8.68
N GLY A 76 8.93 -14.49 7.79
CA GLY A 76 8.89 -14.05 6.39
C GLY A 76 7.79 -14.79 5.64
N VAL A 77 6.94 -14.05 4.92
CA VAL A 77 5.83 -14.63 4.16
C VAL A 77 5.91 -14.25 2.69
N GLY A 78 5.40 -15.13 1.82
CA GLY A 78 5.26 -14.84 0.40
C GLY A 78 4.13 -13.87 0.11
N PHE A 79 4.17 -13.25 -1.08
CA PHE A 79 3.14 -12.31 -1.52
C PHE A 79 1.75 -12.95 -1.61
N GLU A 80 1.69 -14.23 -2.01
CA GLU A 80 0.47 -15.02 -2.07
C GLU A 80 -0.22 -15.20 -0.72
N VAL A 81 0.57 -15.25 0.37
CA VAL A 81 0.04 -15.32 1.75
C VAL A 81 -0.59 -13.97 2.11
N LEU A 82 0.12 -12.87 1.86
CA LEU A 82 -0.40 -11.51 2.05
C LEU A 82 -1.71 -11.29 1.27
N GLN A 83 -1.73 -11.68 -0.01
CA GLN A 83 -2.89 -11.52 -0.86
C GLN A 83 -4.09 -12.33 -0.36
N LYS A 84 -3.87 -13.56 0.10
CA LYS A 84 -4.93 -14.39 0.69
C LYS A 84 -5.44 -13.79 2.00
N ASP A 85 -4.55 -13.29 2.85
CA ASP A 85 -4.93 -12.67 4.11
C ASP A 85 -5.83 -11.44 3.89
N LEU A 86 -5.49 -10.61 2.89
CA LEU A 86 -6.28 -9.45 2.46
C LEU A 86 -7.66 -9.81 1.86
N GLN A 87 -7.92 -11.06 1.47
CA GLN A 87 -9.28 -11.46 1.03
C GLN A 87 -10.29 -11.52 2.19
N SER A 88 -9.79 -11.59 3.43
CA SER A 88 -10.58 -11.74 4.66
C SER A 88 -10.25 -10.69 5.72
N GLY A 89 -9.59 -9.61 5.30
CA GLY A 89 -9.07 -8.59 6.20
C GLY A 89 -8.55 -7.37 5.46
N TYR A 90 -7.87 -6.51 6.20
CA TYR A 90 -7.23 -5.29 5.68
C TYR A 90 -5.99 -4.96 6.50
N ILE A 91 -5.08 -4.19 5.94
CA ILE A 91 -3.94 -3.64 6.67
C ILE A 91 -4.25 -2.19 6.98
N ASP A 92 -4.28 -1.87 8.26
CA ASP A 92 -4.27 -0.49 8.74
C ASP A 92 -2.82 0.02 8.76
N LEU A 93 -2.49 0.94 7.85
CA LEU A 93 -1.13 1.47 7.73
C LEU A 93 -0.85 2.51 8.83
N ILE A 94 0.20 2.23 9.61
CA ILE A 94 0.65 3.09 10.71
C ILE A 94 1.84 3.93 10.27
N TYR A 95 2.69 3.39 9.40
CA TYR A 95 3.93 4.06 9.03
C TYR A 95 4.34 3.74 7.59
N GLU A 96 4.88 4.76 6.93
CA GLU A 96 5.56 4.64 5.66
C GLU A 96 6.88 5.41 5.66
N MET A 97 7.81 4.95 4.84
CA MET A 97 9.00 5.69 4.47
C MET A 97 9.34 5.39 3.01
N TYR A 98 9.76 6.42 2.27
CA TYR A 98 10.17 6.26 0.88
C TYR A 98 11.52 6.94 0.63
N ASN A 99 12.33 6.32 -0.21
CA ASN A 99 13.49 6.94 -0.84
C ASN A 99 13.53 6.56 -2.33
N GLU A 100 14.58 6.96 -3.05
CA GLU A 100 14.68 6.74 -4.50
C GLU A 100 14.72 5.25 -4.91
N THR A 101 15.10 4.33 -4.00
CA THR A 101 15.34 2.91 -4.32
C THR A 101 14.53 1.95 -3.46
N SER A 102 13.85 2.43 -2.41
CA SER A 102 12.99 1.59 -1.58
C SER A 102 11.82 2.31 -0.93
N ALA A 103 10.83 1.51 -0.57
CA ALA A 103 9.67 1.89 0.23
C ALA A 103 9.53 0.91 1.39
N TYR A 104 9.18 1.43 2.56
CA TYR A 104 8.87 0.65 3.75
C TYR A 104 7.46 1.01 4.19
N PHE A 105 6.70 -0.01 4.54
CA PHE A 105 5.36 0.11 5.10
C PHE A 105 5.27 -0.75 6.35
N GLU A 106 4.63 -0.21 7.38
CA GLU A 106 4.30 -0.93 8.59
C GLU A 106 2.83 -0.69 8.91
N GLY A 107 2.14 -1.75 9.28
CA GLY A 107 0.73 -1.68 9.62
C GLY A 107 0.25 -2.87 10.43
N ILE A 108 -1.03 -2.88 10.75
CA ILE A 108 -1.70 -4.00 11.42
C ILE A 108 -2.60 -4.69 10.41
N LEU A 109 -2.30 -5.94 10.10
CA LEU A 109 -3.22 -6.80 9.38
C LEU A 109 -4.31 -7.27 10.36
N ILE A 110 -5.55 -6.86 10.09
CA ILE A 110 -6.73 -7.18 10.89
C ILE A 110 -7.61 -8.15 10.09
N GLN A 111 -7.90 -9.30 10.69
CA GLN A 111 -8.76 -10.36 10.15
C GLN A 111 -9.76 -10.79 11.23
N GLU A 112 -10.82 -11.50 10.87
CA GLU A 112 -11.79 -12.02 11.86
C GLU A 112 -11.12 -12.93 12.92
N SER A 113 -10.09 -13.67 12.51
CA SER A 113 -9.35 -14.62 13.36
C SER A 113 -8.31 -13.97 14.29
N GLY A 114 -8.09 -12.65 14.17
CA GLY A 114 -7.14 -11.90 14.98
C GLY A 114 -6.36 -10.85 14.18
N TRP A 115 -5.30 -10.34 14.79
CA TRP A 115 -4.45 -9.33 14.20
C TRP A 115 -2.97 -9.70 14.30
N LYS A 116 -2.16 -9.14 13.40
CA LYS A 116 -0.70 -9.24 13.42
C LYS A 116 -0.10 -7.98 12.82
N THR A 117 1.09 -7.59 13.27
CA THR A 117 1.82 -6.50 12.63
C THR A 117 2.44 -7.02 11.34
N VAL A 118 2.38 -6.22 10.28
CA VAL A 118 2.97 -6.50 8.98
C VAL A 118 3.99 -5.43 8.64
N GLU A 119 5.16 -5.85 8.20
CA GLU A 119 6.18 -5.00 7.60
C GLU A 119 6.32 -5.39 6.13
N ILE A 120 6.27 -4.42 5.22
CA ILE A 120 6.47 -4.60 3.78
C ILE A 120 7.62 -3.70 3.34
N LYS A 121 8.68 -4.30 2.83
CA LYS A 121 9.76 -3.59 2.13
C LYS A 121 9.64 -3.84 0.65
N VAL A 122 9.87 -2.81 -0.14
CA VAL A 122 9.78 -2.86 -1.60
C VAL A 122 11.00 -2.15 -2.17
N PHE A 123 11.61 -2.72 -3.20
CA PHE A 123 12.86 -2.27 -3.80
C PHE A 123 12.70 -1.97 -5.28
N PHE A 124 13.29 -0.87 -5.74
CA PHE A 124 13.08 -0.30 -7.06
C PHE A 124 14.41 0.05 -7.74
N HIS A 125 14.43 0.01 -9.08
CA HIS A 125 15.48 0.65 -9.87
C HIS A 125 15.40 2.20 -9.83
N GLY A 126 14.24 2.71 -9.46
CA GLY A 126 13.95 4.12 -9.25
C GLY A 126 12.47 4.27 -8.92
N LEU A 127 12.15 4.82 -7.75
CA LEU A 127 10.78 4.90 -7.25
C LEU A 127 9.90 5.74 -8.18
N GLU A 128 8.83 5.13 -8.67
CA GLU A 128 7.79 5.79 -9.46
C GLU A 128 6.42 5.36 -8.94
N ILE A 129 5.60 6.32 -8.53
CA ILE A 129 4.32 6.07 -7.87
C ILE A 129 3.19 6.67 -8.70
N LEU A 130 2.31 5.80 -9.17
CA LEU A 130 1.11 6.19 -9.90
C LEU A 130 -0.09 6.14 -8.97
N TYR A 131 -0.82 7.24 -8.91
CA TYR A 131 -2.09 7.36 -8.22
C TYR A 131 -3.24 7.28 -9.21
N GLU A 132 -4.23 6.45 -8.89
CA GLU A 132 -5.52 6.36 -9.56
C GLU A 132 -6.62 6.61 -8.52
N GLU A 133 -7.44 7.64 -8.75
CA GLU A 133 -8.63 7.87 -7.92
C GLU A 133 -9.66 6.77 -8.19
N GLY A 134 -10.11 6.11 -7.12
CA GLY A 134 -11.15 5.11 -7.17
C GLY A 134 -12.54 5.76 -7.20
N VAL A 135 -13.49 5.06 -7.81
CA VAL A 135 -14.90 5.46 -7.73
C VAL A 135 -15.44 4.94 -6.40
N ALA A 136 -15.92 5.82 -5.54
CA ALA A 136 -16.68 5.39 -4.38
C ALA A 136 -17.88 4.58 -4.88
N THR A 137 -17.93 3.29 -4.56
CA THR A 137 -19.18 2.55 -4.66
C THR A 137 -20.05 3.10 -3.54
N GLU A 138 -21.00 3.95 -3.91
CA GLU A 138 -22.15 4.24 -3.06
C GLU A 138 -22.78 2.88 -2.72
N ASN A 139 -22.52 2.39 -1.52
CA ASN A 139 -23.31 1.29 -0.98
C ASN A 139 -24.67 1.88 -0.65
N GLU A 140 -25.63 1.70 -1.57
CA GLU A 140 -27.06 1.80 -1.30
C GLU A 140 -27.49 0.78 -0.24
#